data_AF-A0A1I3JP37-F1
#
_entry.id   AF-A0A1I3JP37-F1
#
_cell.length_a   1.000
_cell.length_b   1.000
_cell.length_c   1.000
_cell.angle_alpha   90.00
_cell.angle_beta   90.00
_cell.angle_gamma   90.00
#
_symmetry.space_group_name_H-M   'P 1'
#
loop_
_entity.id
_entity.type
_entity.pdbx_description
1 polymer ?
#
loop_
_entity_poly.entity_id
_entity_poly.type
_entity_poly.pdbx_seq_one_letter_code
_entity_poly.pdbx_strand_id
1 'polypeptide(L)'
;MRWTDLTLSLALSALLALPLAAEPLRAPDVLRLRDIDSHLGAALREALAQGDAEALVAMTEAMRGLALPNTALDPSGDWNCRTIKLGGLVPAVAYGNFRCRIEATSDQTWTLTKLTGSQRVTGTLTITAEGPVHFTGVGYVGEAPALPYGDLPATDQTPVEPNQTTAEVGIFEQMDPDRARLLLPAPLLESRFDILYLTR
;
A
#
# COMPACT_ATOMS: atom_id res chain seq x y z
N MET A 1 20.63 -30.10 -60.63
CA MET A 1 20.73 -28.98 -59.67
C MET A 1 19.81 -27.86 -60.12
N ARG A 2 18.62 -27.75 -59.55
CA ARG A 2 17.77 -26.56 -59.57
C ARG A 2 17.08 -26.50 -58.21
N TRP A 3 17.42 -25.49 -57.42
CA TRP A 3 16.88 -25.28 -56.07
C TRP A 3 15.61 -24.45 -56.22
N THR A 4 14.53 -24.89 -55.57
CA THR A 4 13.27 -24.16 -55.46
C THR A 4 13.28 -23.36 -54.18
N ASP A 5 13.22 -22.04 -54.31
CA ASP A 5 13.12 -21.10 -53.19
C ASP A 5 11.69 -21.14 -52.59
N LEU A 6 11.58 -21.54 -51.33
CA LEU A 6 10.36 -21.37 -50.54
C LEU A 6 10.45 -20.06 -49.76
N THR A 7 9.61 -19.10 -50.13
CA THR A 7 9.39 -17.86 -49.35
C THR A 7 8.35 -18.13 -48.27
N LEU A 8 8.78 -18.08 -47.01
CA LEU A 8 7.92 -18.25 -45.83
C LEU A 8 7.42 -16.87 -45.37
N SER A 9 6.15 -16.57 -45.62
CA SER A 9 5.49 -15.36 -45.11
C SER A 9 5.18 -15.50 -43.62
N LEU A 10 5.84 -14.71 -42.78
CA LEU A 10 5.54 -14.61 -41.35
C LEU A 10 4.36 -13.64 -41.12
N ALA A 11 3.21 -14.16 -40.67
CA ALA A 11 2.09 -13.36 -40.21
C ALA A 11 2.32 -12.93 -38.76
N LEU A 12 2.59 -11.63 -38.54
CA LEU A 12 2.80 -11.06 -37.21
C LEU A 12 1.44 -10.84 -36.53
N SER A 13 1.10 -11.70 -35.57
CA SER A 13 -0.11 -11.57 -34.74
C SER A 13 0.18 -10.61 -33.59
N ALA A 14 -0.42 -9.42 -33.61
CA ALA A 14 -0.32 -8.48 -32.49
C ALA A 14 -1.22 -8.95 -31.34
N LEU A 15 -0.62 -9.44 -30.25
CA LEU A 15 -1.33 -9.66 -28.99
C LEU A 15 -1.63 -8.28 -28.36
N LEU A 16 -2.91 -7.91 -28.33
CA LEU A 16 -3.40 -6.80 -27.51
C LEU A 16 -3.30 -7.22 -26.03
N ALA A 17 -2.37 -6.60 -25.30
CA ALA A 17 -2.32 -6.71 -23.85
C ALA A 17 -3.55 -5.99 -23.28
N LEU A 18 -4.50 -6.75 -22.75
CA LEU A 18 -5.61 -6.17 -21.99
C LEU A 18 -5.06 -5.59 -20.68
N PRO A 19 -5.52 -4.40 -20.26
CA PRO A 19 -5.14 -3.87 -18.96
C PRO A 19 -5.61 -4.83 -17.88
N LEU A 20 -4.71 -5.22 -16.98
CA LEU A 20 -5.03 -6.04 -15.82
C LEU A 20 -6.04 -5.26 -14.98
N ALA A 21 -7.28 -5.75 -14.92
CA ALA A 21 -8.30 -5.15 -14.06
C ALA A 21 -7.84 -5.18 -12.61
N ALA A 22 -8.16 -4.13 -11.85
CA ALA A 22 -7.87 -4.08 -10.42
C ALA A 22 -8.44 -5.33 -9.72
N GLU A 23 -7.65 -5.97 -8.87
CA GLU A 23 -8.12 -7.12 -8.09
C GLU A 23 -9.33 -6.70 -7.23
N PRO A 24 -10.42 -7.50 -7.20
CA PRO A 24 -11.56 -7.17 -6.37
C PRO A 24 -11.16 -7.15 -4.88
N LEU A 25 -11.64 -6.14 -4.15
CA LEU A 25 -11.43 -6.06 -2.71
C LEU A 25 -12.06 -7.26 -1.99
N ARG A 26 -11.35 -7.82 -1.00
CA ARG A 26 -11.89 -8.87 -0.14
C ARG A 26 -12.99 -8.28 0.76
N ALA A 27 -13.98 -9.09 1.14
CA ALA A 27 -15.15 -8.61 1.88
C ALA A 27 -14.80 -7.91 3.22
N PRO A 28 -13.86 -8.42 4.04
CA PRO A 28 -13.44 -7.75 5.26
C PRO A 28 -12.77 -6.38 5.02
N ASP A 29 -12.12 -6.22 3.87
CA ASP A 29 -11.35 -5.03 3.54
C ASP A 29 -12.22 -3.89 3.01
N VAL A 30 -13.34 -4.22 2.36
CA VAL A 30 -14.37 -3.24 1.97
C VAL A 30 -14.86 -2.46 3.20
N LEU A 31 -15.08 -3.15 4.33
CA LEU A 31 -15.52 -2.50 5.57
C LEU A 31 -14.44 -1.61 6.17
N ARG A 32 -13.18 -2.05 6.19
CA ARG A 32 -12.03 -1.27 6.68
C ARG A 32 -11.86 0.04 5.91
N LEU A 33 -11.96 -0.02 4.58
CA LEU A 33 -11.87 1.17 3.72
C LEU A 33 -13.09 2.09 3.86
N ARG A 34 -14.30 1.52 3.90
CA ARG A 34 -15.53 2.30 4.10
C ARG A 34 -15.51 3.08 5.41
N ASP A 35 -15.00 2.47 6.48
CA ASP A 35 -15.03 3.03 7.84
C ASP A 35 -13.69 3.70 8.22
N ILE A 36 -12.85 4.08 7.24
CA ILE A 36 -11.50 4.62 7.46
C ILE A 36 -11.48 5.81 8.43
N ASP A 37 -12.42 6.76 8.30
CA ASP A 37 -12.51 7.94 9.16
C ASP A 37 -12.88 7.58 10.60
N SER A 38 -13.71 6.55 10.78
CA SER A 38 -14.06 6.03 12.10
C SER A 38 -12.83 5.40 12.78
N HIS A 39 -12.06 4.61 12.02
CA HIS A 39 -10.80 4.04 12.49
C HIS A 39 -9.78 5.13 12.86
N LEU A 40 -9.61 6.13 11.99
CA LEU A 40 -8.71 7.25 12.25
C LEU A 40 -9.15 8.04 13.49
N GLY A 41 -10.43 8.39 13.61
CA GLY A 41 -10.95 9.15 14.76
C GLY A 41 -10.81 8.40 16.08
N ALA A 42 -10.98 7.07 16.07
CA ALA A 42 -10.74 6.24 17.25
C ALA A 42 -9.25 6.21 17.64
N ALA A 43 -8.37 6.04 16.66
CA ALA A 43 -6.93 6.01 16.86
C ALA A 43 -6.38 7.37 17.34
N LEU A 44 -6.83 8.47 16.74
CA LEU A 44 -6.46 9.83 17.14
C LEU A 44 -6.89 10.15 18.57
N ARG A 45 -8.06 9.65 19.01
CA ARG A 45 -8.51 9.86 20.39
C ARG A 45 -7.54 9.24 21.39
N GLU A 46 -7.09 8.01 21.14
CA GLU A 46 -6.12 7.33 22.02
C GLU A 46 -4.75 8.03 21.96
N ALA A 47 -4.26 8.32 20.74
CA ALA A 47 -2.99 9.00 20.53
C ALA A 47 -2.93 10.38 21.20
N LEU A 48 -3.94 11.23 21.01
CA LEU A 48 -3.96 12.58 21.59
C LEU A 48 -4.18 12.58 23.10
N ALA A 49 -4.78 11.53 23.66
CA ALA A 49 -5.00 11.44 25.10
C ALA A 49 -3.73 11.04 25.88
N GLN A 50 -2.90 10.16 25.32
CA GLN A 50 -1.80 9.52 26.07
C GLN A 50 -0.51 9.28 25.26
N GLY A 51 -0.47 9.63 23.98
CA GLY A 51 0.72 9.49 23.13
C GLY A 51 1.86 10.39 23.58
N ASP A 52 3.09 9.92 23.42
CA ASP A 52 4.26 10.73 23.68
C ASP A 52 4.42 11.85 22.63
N ALA A 53 5.19 12.89 22.99
CA ALA A 53 5.35 14.07 22.15
C ALA A 53 6.03 13.76 20.81
N GLU A 54 6.94 12.79 20.76
CA GLU A 54 7.68 12.43 19.55
C GLU A 54 6.74 11.79 18.51
N ALA A 55 5.92 10.83 18.95
CA ALA A 55 4.93 10.18 18.11
C ALA A 55 3.89 11.18 17.60
N LEU A 56 3.44 12.12 18.44
CA LEU A 56 2.48 13.15 18.04
C LEU A 56 3.05 14.15 17.03
N VAL A 57 4.33 14.53 17.14
CA VAL A 57 5.00 15.35 16.12
C VAL A 57 5.07 14.61 14.80
N ALA A 58 5.54 13.35 14.80
CA ALA A 58 5.63 12.54 13.59
C ALA A 58 4.26 12.32 12.93
N MET A 59 3.22 12.03 13.72
CA MET A 59 1.84 11.92 13.24
C MET A 59 1.37 13.23 12.58
N THR A 60 1.60 14.37 13.24
CA THR A 60 1.19 15.67 12.74
C THR A 60 1.89 16.02 11.43
N GLU A 61 3.18 15.70 11.31
CA GLU A 61 3.95 15.88 10.08
C GLU A 61 3.41 15.02 8.95
N ALA A 62 3.15 13.74 9.19
CA ALA A 62 2.62 12.80 8.21
C ALA A 62 1.21 13.20 7.72
N MET A 63 0.38 13.75 8.60
CA MET A 63 -0.98 14.17 8.28
C MET A 63 -1.06 15.56 7.64
N ARG A 64 0.03 16.35 7.63
CA ARG A 64 0.02 17.72 7.12
C ARG A 64 0.10 17.77 5.59
N GLY A 65 -0.96 18.28 4.99
CA GLY A 65 -1.03 18.58 3.55
C GLY A 65 -2.25 17.92 2.91
N LEU A 66 -2.68 18.50 1.79
CA LEU A 66 -3.72 17.92 0.95
C LEU A 66 -3.09 16.92 -0.02
N ALA A 67 -3.85 15.90 -0.40
CA ALA A 67 -3.48 15.01 -1.49
C ALA A 67 -3.49 15.78 -2.82
N LEU A 68 -2.55 15.44 -3.70
CA LEU A 68 -2.56 15.83 -5.10
C LEU A 68 -3.75 15.17 -5.82
N PRO A 69 -4.29 15.82 -6.86
CA PRO A 69 -5.27 15.17 -7.72
C PRO A 69 -4.65 13.96 -8.45
N ASN A 70 -5.46 12.94 -8.75
CA ASN A 70 -4.97 11.71 -9.39
C ASN A 70 -4.21 11.97 -10.72
N THR A 71 -4.55 13.03 -11.44
CA THR A 71 -3.89 13.44 -12.70
C THR A 71 -2.45 13.97 -12.52
N ALA A 72 -2.04 14.28 -11.29
CA ALA A 72 -0.72 14.79 -10.96
C ALA A 72 0.13 13.78 -10.16
N LEU A 73 -0.35 12.55 -9.98
CA LEU A 73 0.39 11.49 -9.30
C LEU A 73 1.60 11.05 -10.10
N ASP A 74 2.77 11.11 -9.47
CA ASP A 74 3.97 10.39 -9.89
C ASP A 74 4.75 9.96 -8.63
N PRO A 75 4.31 8.86 -8.00
CA PRO A 75 4.92 8.39 -6.77
C PRO A 75 6.19 7.56 -7.02
N SER A 76 6.58 7.34 -8.28
CA SER A 76 7.66 6.43 -8.66
C SER A 76 9.00 6.85 -8.04
N GLY A 77 9.80 5.87 -7.59
CA GLY A 77 11.16 6.09 -7.10
C GLY A 77 11.45 5.46 -5.74
N ASP A 78 12.63 5.79 -5.22
CA ASP A 78 13.08 5.39 -3.88
C ASP A 78 12.61 6.41 -2.84
N TRP A 79 12.22 5.89 -1.67
CA TRP A 79 11.66 6.66 -0.56
C TRP A 79 12.28 6.24 0.77
N ASN A 80 12.46 7.21 1.67
CA ASN A 80 12.50 6.92 3.09
C ASN A 80 11.06 6.75 3.58
N CYS A 81 10.76 5.68 4.30
CA CYS A 81 9.44 5.44 4.87
C CYS A 81 9.52 5.08 6.34
N ARG A 82 8.57 5.58 7.14
CA ARG A 82 8.40 5.18 8.54
C ARG A 82 6.96 4.85 8.83
N THR A 83 6.74 3.89 9.72
CA THR A 83 5.40 3.55 10.21
C THR A 83 5.13 4.34 11.48
N ILE A 84 3.96 4.96 11.55
CA ILE A 84 3.41 5.60 12.74
C ILE A 84 2.15 4.82 13.09
N LYS A 85 2.17 4.16 14.25
CA LYS A 85 1.04 3.37 14.76
C LYS A 85 0.25 4.21 15.74
N LEU A 86 -1.07 4.25 15.58
CA LEU A 86 -1.98 5.04 16.41
C LEU A 86 -3.02 4.13 17.07
N GLY A 87 -3.16 4.28 18.39
CA GLY A 87 -4.03 3.46 19.24
C GLY A 87 -3.68 1.97 19.24
N GLY A 88 -4.41 1.19 20.03
CA GLY A 88 -4.23 -0.26 20.15
C GLY A 88 -3.35 -0.65 21.34
N LEU A 89 -2.27 -1.40 21.10
CA LEU A 89 -1.37 -1.87 22.17
C LEU A 89 -0.67 -0.71 22.90
N VAL A 90 -0.37 0.36 22.17
CA VAL A 90 0.18 1.61 22.70
C VAL A 90 -0.61 2.80 22.15
N PRO A 91 -0.70 3.93 22.89
CA PRO A 91 -1.48 5.09 22.43
C PRO A 91 -1.00 5.65 21.10
N ALA A 92 0.31 5.77 20.91
CA ALA A 92 0.96 6.10 19.66
C ALA A 92 2.43 5.68 19.71
N VAL A 93 3.01 5.31 18.57
CA VAL A 93 4.46 5.12 18.41
C VAL A 93 4.88 5.44 16.98
N ALA A 94 5.99 6.16 16.83
CA ALA A 94 6.61 6.43 15.54
C ALA A 94 7.93 5.66 15.41
N TYR A 95 8.06 4.85 14.36
CA TYR A 95 9.28 4.12 14.09
C TYR A 95 10.29 4.97 13.30
N GLY A 96 11.55 4.52 13.27
CA GLY A 96 12.60 5.13 12.46
C GLY A 96 12.38 4.94 10.95
N ASN A 97 13.26 5.56 10.15
CA ASN A 97 13.21 5.45 8.70
C ASN A 97 13.72 4.09 8.19
N PHE A 98 12.99 3.56 7.22
CA PHE A 98 13.29 2.39 6.41
C PHE A 98 13.33 2.79 4.93
N ARG A 99 13.83 1.90 4.07
CA ARG A 99 13.77 2.09 2.62
C ARG A 99 12.46 1.53 2.09
N CYS A 100 11.79 2.32 1.25
CA CYS A 100 10.66 1.90 0.43
C CYS A 100 10.95 2.22 -1.04
N ARG A 101 10.25 1.53 -1.94
CA ARG A 101 10.29 1.78 -3.38
C ARG A 101 8.89 1.73 -3.96
N ILE A 102 8.61 2.64 -4.88
CA ILE A 102 7.39 2.64 -5.67
C ILE A 102 7.77 2.52 -7.15
N GLU A 103 7.19 1.55 -7.84
CA GLU A 103 7.50 1.23 -9.23
C GLU A 103 6.21 1.22 -10.06
N ALA A 104 6.19 1.96 -11.18
CA ALA A 104 5.05 1.96 -12.08
C ALA A 104 4.88 0.57 -12.72
N THR A 105 3.66 0.04 -12.66
CA THR A 105 3.28 -1.22 -13.32
C THR A 105 2.36 -0.98 -14.52
N SER A 106 1.63 0.14 -14.53
CA SER A 106 0.88 0.66 -15.67
C SER A 106 0.66 2.17 -15.52
N ASP A 107 -0.06 2.79 -16.45
CA ASP A 107 -0.44 4.21 -16.36
C ASP A 107 -1.33 4.55 -15.15
N GLN A 108 -1.96 3.54 -14.53
CA GLN A 108 -2.89 3.72 -13.41
C GLN A 108 -2.52 2.92 -12.17
N THR A 109 -1.40 2.18 -12.21
CA THR A 109 -1.00 1.30 -11.11
C THR A 109 0.49 1.35 -10.82
N TRP A 110 0.82 1.23 -9.53
CA TRP A 110 2.19 1.11 -9.04
C TRP A 110 2.29 -0.01 -8.01
N THR A 111 3.47 -0.62 -7.89
CA THR A 111 3.83 -1.47 -6.76
C THR A 111 4.56 -0.64 -5.71
N LEU A 112 4.06 -0.64 -4.48
CA LEU A 112 4.77 -0.13 -3.31
C LEU A 112 5.41 -1.30 -2.55
N THR A 113 6.71 -1.22 -2.23
CA THR A 113 7.42 -2.22 -1.44
C THR A 113 8.26 -1.57 -0.33
N LYS A 114 8.10 -2.04 0.91
CA LYS A 114 9.01 -1.74 2.03
C LYS A 114 10.20 -2.69 2.00
N LEU A 115 11.37 -2.14 1.66
CA LEU A 115 12.60 -2.86 1.37
C LEU A 115 13.43 -3.22 2.62
N THR A 116 13.16 -2.62 3.77
CA THR A 116 13.91 -2.88 5.02
C THR A 116 13.02 -2.88 6.27
N GLY A 117 13.53 -3.47 7.35
CA GLY A 117 12.82 -3.65 8.62
C GLY A 117 12.24 -5.07 8.76
N SER A 118 11.89 -5.46 9.98
CA SER A 118 11.37 -6.79 10.29
C SER A 118 9.95 -7.01 9.78
N GLN A 119 9.08 -6.01 9.97
CA GLN A 119 7.74 -5.95 9.40
C GLN A 119 7.81 -5.25 8.05
N ARG A 120 7.37 -5.93 6.99
CA ARG A 120 7.32 -5.45 5.62
C ARG A 120 5.88 -5.31 5.15
N VAL A 121 5.71 -4.47 4.14
CA VAL A 121 4.46 -4.30 3.41
C VAL A 121 4.79 -4.25 1.92
N THR A 122 3.99 -4.93 1.10
CA THR A 122 4.04 -4.81 -0.36
C THR A 122 2.63 -4.85 -0.93
N GLY A 123 2.36 -4.12 -2.00
CA GLY A 123 1.06 -4.12 -2.63
C GLY A 123 0.92 -3.14 -3.77
N THR A 124 -0.28 -3.10 -4.32
CA THR A 124 -0.62 -2.33 -5.51
C THR A 124 -1.34 -1.05 -5.12
N LEU A 125 -0.85 0.08 -5.62
CA LEU A 125 -1.53 1.37 -5.66
C LEU A 125 -2.34 1.42 -6.96
N THR A 126 -3.64 1.69 -6.86
CA THR A 126 -4.55 1.74 -8.01
C THR A 126 -5.33 3.04 -8.02
N ILE A 127 -5.25 3.80 -9.11
CA ILE A 127 -6.14 4.95 -9.34
C ILE A 127 -7.57 4.43 -9.53
N THR A 128 -8.50 5.02 -8.78
CA THR A 128 -9.94 4.78 -8.95
C THR A 128 -10.54 5.80 -9.91
N ALA A 129 -11.62 5.43 -10.61
CA ALA A 129 -12.31 6.31 -11.56
C ALA A 129 -12.76 7.64 -10.91
N GLU A 130 -13.26 7.54 -9.68
CA GLU A 130 -13.61 8.66 -8.82
C GLU A 130 -13.16 8.31 -7.40
N GLY A 131 -12.37 9.17 -6.77
CA GLY A 131 -11.94 8.99 -5.38
C GLY A 131 -10.43 8.79 -5.17
N PRO A 132 -10.05 8.38 -3.95
CA PRO A 132 -8.66 8.27 -3.54
C PRO A 132 -7.94 7.07 -4.18
N VAL A 133 -6.61 7.11 -4.24
CA VAL A 133 -5.79 5.96 -4.67
C VAL A 133 -5.91 4.84 -3.64
N HIS A 134 -6.36 3.68 -4.08
CA HIS A 134 -6.49 2.51 -3.21
C HIS A 134 -5.17 1.73 -3.15
N PHE A 135 -4.80 1.29 -1.96
CA PHE A 135 -3.76 0.30 -1.74
C PHE A 135 -4.39 -1.04 -1.39
N THR A 136 -3.95 -2.10 -2.05
CA THR A 136 -4.26 -3.50 -1.73
C THR A 136 -2.97 -4.30 -1.69
N GLY A 137 -2.69 -4.94 -0.56
CA GLY A 137 -1.41 -5.61 -0.38
C GLY A 137 -1.36 -6.50 0.85
N VAL A 138 -0.15 -6.87 1.22
CA VAL A 138 0.10 -7.74 2.36
C VAL A 138 1.15 -7.16 3.29
N GLY A 139 0.91 -7.32 4.59
CA GLY A 139 1.88 -7.17 5.65
C GLY A 139 2.49 -8.54 5.97
N TYR A 140 3.78 -8.60 6.29
CA TYR A 140 4.45 -9.86 6.63
C TYR A 140 5.75 -9.60 7.41
N VAL A 141 6.23 -10.63 8.12
CA VAL A 141 7.50 -10.60 8.85
C VAL A 141 8.60 -11.29 8.02
N GLY A 142 9.81 -10.73 8.00
CA GLY A 142 10.94 -11.38 7.35
C GLY A 142 11.11 -10.98 5.88
N GLU A 143 11.32 -11.93 4.97
CA GLU A 143 11.77 -11.65 3.60
C GLU A 143 10.66 -11.68 2.55
N ALA A 144 9.66 -12.55 2.69
CA ALA A 144 8.58 -12.69 1.71
C ALA A 144 7.24 -13.08 2.38
N PRO A 145 6.10 -12.66 1.81
CA PRO A 145 4.79 -13.11 2.25
C PRO A 145 4.56 -14.59 1.87
N ALA A 146 3.68 -15.27 2.60
CA ALA A 146 3.24 -16.63 2.28
C ALA A 146 2.38 -16.66 1.01
N LEU A 147 1.51 -15.67 0.85
CA LEU A 147 0.57 -15.54 -0.27
C LEU A 147 0.47 -14.07 -0.71
N PRO A 148 0.21 -13.81 -2.00
CA PRO A 148 -0.20 -12.48 -2.44
C PRO A 148 -1.60 -12.13 -1.92
N TYR A 149 -1.96 -10.84 -1.97
CA TYR A 149 -3.23 -10.33 -1.43
C TYR A 149 -4.47 -11.06 -1.96
N GLY A 150 -4.56 -11.25 -3.29
CA GLY A 150 -5.69 -11.94 -3.93
C GLY A 150 -5.90 -13.39 -3.51
N ASP A 151 -4.87 -14.04 -2.96
CA ASP A 151 -4.89 -15.44 -2.52
C ASP A 151 -5.13 -15.59 -1.01
N LEU A 152 -5.19 -14.49 -0.25
CA LEU A 152 -5.52 -14.52 1.17
C LEU A 152 -6.98 -14.96 1.40
N PRO A 153 -7.32 -15.49 2.59
CA PRO A 153 -8.69 -15.88 2.92
C PRO A 153 -9.71 -14.79 2.58
N ALA A 154 -10.66 -15.09 1.68
CA ALA A 154 -11.52 -14.07 1.08
C ALA A 154 -12.56 -13.48 2.06
N THR A 155 -12.88 -14.23 3.12
CA THR A 155 -14.00 -13.93 4.04
C THR A 155 -13.55 -13.52 5.44
N ASP A 156 -12.25 -13.59 5.75
CA ASP A 156 -11.73 -13.24 7.06
C ASP A 156 -10.33 -12.61 7.00
N GLN A 157 -9.85 -12.26 8.20
CA GLN A 157 -8.57 -11.60 8.43
C GLN A 157 -7.60 -12.57 9.14
N THR A 158 -7.67 -13.87 8.86
CA THR A 158 -6.76 -14.83 9.48
C THR A 158 -5.35 -14.66 8.89
N PRO A 159 -4.31 -14.41 9.71
CA PRO A 159 -2.93 -14.40 9.21
C PRO A 159 -2.55 -15.76 8.62
N VAL A 160 -1.80 -15.75 7.51
CA VAL A 160 -1.34 -16.96 6.82
C VAL A 160 0.14 -17.20 7.11
N GLU A 161 0.46 -18.44 7.47
CA GLU A 161 1.84 -18.88 7.72
C GLU A 161 2.52 -19.46 6.45
N PRO A 162 3.85 -19.36 6.32
CA PRO A 162 4.79 -18.76 7.27
C PRO A 162 4.72 -17.22 7.29
N ASN A 163 5.45 -16.61 8.23
CA ASN A 163 5.75 -15.16 8.24
C ASN A 163 4.57 -14.25 8.60
N GLN A 164 3.50 -14.78 9.21
CA GLN A 164 2.35 -14.00 9.69
C GLN A 164 1.81 -13.04 8.62
N THR A 165 1.54 -13.57 7.42
CA THR A 165 1.09 -12.76 6.29
C THR A 165 -0.33 -12.29 6.50
N THR A 166 -0.54 -10.97 6.52
CA THR A 166 -1.83 -10.31 6.77
C THR A 166 -2.26 -9.49 5.57
N ALA A 167 -3.57 -9.33 5.37
CA ALA A 167 -4.08 -8.40 4.38
C ALA A 167 -3.95 -6.95 4.86
N GLU A 168 -3.44 -6.10 4.00
CA GLU A 168 -3.36 -4.67 4.20
C GLU A 168 -4.11 -3.93 3.09
N VAL A 169 -4.99 -3.03 3.50
CA VAL A 169 -5.71 -2.13 2.60
C VAL A 169 -5.65 -0.72 3.13
N GLY A 170 -5.63 0.25 2.23
CA GLY A 170 -5.52 1.63 2.64
C GLY A 170 -5.74 2.63 1.52
N ILE A 171 -5.58 3.89 1.90
CA ILE A 171 -5.64 5.04 1.00
C ILE A 171 -4.25 5.64 0.87
N PHE A 172 -3.78 5.77 -0.36
CA PHE A 172 -2.53 6.43 -0.67
C PHE A 172 -2.76 7.87 -1.11
N GLU A 173 -1.96 8.78 -0.57
CA GLU A 173 -2.01 10.19 -0.88
C GLU A 173 -0.59 10.70 -1.08
N GLN A 174 -0.26 11.10 -2.31
CA GLN A 174 0.91 11.92 -2.56
C GLN A 174 0.55 13.38 -2.29
N MET A 175 1.30 14.07 -1.44
CA MET A 175 1.02 15.48 -1.09
C MET A 175 1.83 16.43 -1.97
N ASP A 176 3.05 16.05 -2.31
CA ASP A 176 3.96 16.79 -3.17
C ASP A 176 5.04 15.82 -3.73
N PRO A 177 6.01 16.28 -4.54
CA PRO A 177 7.04 15.39 -5.07
C PRO A 177 7.79 14.63 -3.98
N ASP A 178 8.04 15.23 -2.81
CA ASP A 178 8.93 14.68 -1.78
C ASP A 178 8.18 14.08 -0.60
N ARG A 179 6.84 14.14 -0.56
CA ARG A 179 6.03 13.62 0.54
C ARG A 179 4.81 12.85 0.05
N ALA A 180 4.63 11.66 0.61
CA ALA A 180 3.43 10.85 0.45
C ALA A 180 3.07 10.12 1.75
N ARG A 181 1.86 9.58 1.83
CA ARG A 181 1.42 8.73 2.94
C ARG A 181 0.53 7.61 2.44
N LEU A 182 0.62 6.47 3.11
CA LEU A 182 -0.34 5.39 3.01
C LEU A 182 -1.05 5.26 4.37
N LEU A 183 -2.37 5.44 4.34
CA LEU A 183 -3.28 5.40 5.47
C LEU A 183 -3.92 4.02 5.56
N LEU A 184 -3.64 3.27 6.64
CA LEU A 184 -4.03 1.88 6.82
C LEU A 184 -5.01 1.74 7.99
N PRO A 185 -6.34 1.64 7.72
CA PRO A 185 -7.33 1.43 8.77
C PRO A 185 -7.30 0.00 9.31
N ALA A 186 -7.43 -0.12 10.65
CA ALA A 186 -7.57 -1.38 11.36
C ALA A 186 -6.61 -2.49 10.87
N PRO A 187 -5.29 -2.25 10.86
CA PRO A 187 -4.32 -3.30 10.59
C PRO A 187 -4.51 -4.43 11.61
N LEU A 188 -4.23 -5.67 11.21
CA LEU A 188 -4.46 -6.83 12.07
C LEU A 188 -3.52 -6.84 13.27
N LEU A 189 -2.40 -6.14 13.17
CA LEU A 189 -1.31 -6.19 14.13
C LEU A 189 -1.15 -4.86 14.87
N GLU A 190 -1.22 -4.95 16.20
CA GLU A 190 -0.74 -3.97 17.19
C GLU A 190 -1.53 -2.67 17.34
N SER A 191 -2.17 -2.16 16.29
CA SER A 191 -2.69 -0.80 16.25
C SER A 191 -4.11 -0.68 15.69
N ARG A 192 -4.73 0.50 15.89
CA ARG A 192 -6.03 0.82 15.28
C ARG A 192 -5.90 1.47 13.91
N PHE A 193 -4.79 2.16 13.69
CA PHE A 193 -4.51 2.85 12.45
C PHE A 193 -3.01 2.98 12.27
N ASP A 194 -2.53 2.65 11.08
CA ASP A 194 -1.14 2.84 10.69
C ASP A 194 -1.03 3.94 9.63
N ILE A 195 0.01 4.75 9.74
CA ILE A 195 0.43 5.67 8.69
C ILE A 195 1.82 5.22 8.25
N LEU A 196 1.97 4.80 7.01
CA LEU A 196 3.29 4.69 6.39
C LEU A 196 3.59 6.04 5.74
N TYR A 197 4.40 6.86 6.40
CA TYR A 197 4.80 8.17 5.91
C TYR A 197 6.04 8.04 5.05
N LEU A 198 6.00 8.58 3.82
CA LEU A 198 7.08 8.51 2.84
C LEU A 198 7.65 9.90 2.57
N THR A 199 8.98 9.98 2.55
CA THR A 199 9.76 11.21 2.33
C THR A 199 10.93 10.96 1.39
N ARG A 200 11.34 11.99 0.63
CA ARG A 200 12.53 11.99 -0.23
C ARG A 200 13.51 13.06 0.20
#